data_AF-Q097Z1-F1
#
_entry.id   AF-Q097Z1-F1
#
_cell.length_a   1.000
_cell.length_b   1.000
_cell.length_c   1.000
_cell.angle_alpha   90.00
_cell.angle_beta   90.00
_cell.angle_gamma   90.00
#
_symmetry.space_group_name_H-M   'P 1'
#
loop_
_entity.id
_entity.type
_entity.pdbx_description
1 polymer ?
#
loop_
_entity_poly.entity_id
_entity_poly.type
_entity_poly.pdbx_seq_one_letter_code
_entity_poly.pdbx_strand_id
1 'polypeptide(L)'
;MLVAVVAVAGCMISQEDAANRACSSDTDCPQAYACMELGAQRTCELIYPPSLPADAGPGDGGPADGGPSDGGSDGGVVPTYCEVRTILNANCVSSCHGAVFTGSGRSDFRLDYYEPPAGGLKGAKAMADRIKVRTFDIRNMPPLGNPAPSDAERGVVARWVTGGALPCSEGGAADAGVN
;
A
#
# COMPACT_ATOMS: atom_id res chain seq x y z
N MET A 1 50.10 14.37 -14.90
CA MET A 1 48.72 13.89 -15.07
C MET A 1 47.86 14.57 -14.02
N LEU A 2 47.01 15.53 -14.41
CA LEU A 2 46.00 16.13 -13.54
C LEU A 2 44.75 15.25 -13.59
N VAL A 3 44.29 14.76 -12.44
CA VAL A 3 43.01 14.05 -12.33
C VAL A 3 41.97 15.07 -11.85
N ALA A 4 41.08 15.49 -12.73
CA ALA A 4 39.94 16.34 -12.39
C ALA A 4 38.84 15.46 -11.79
N VAL A 5 38.55 15.66 -10.50
CA VAL A 5 37.40 15.05 -9.83
C VAL A 5 36.17 15.88 -10.17
N VAL A 6 35.29 15.35 -11.01
CA VAL A 6 33.99 15.96 -11.30
C VAL A 6 33.05 15.61 -10.16
N ALA A 7 32.81 16.55 -9.25
CA ALA A 7 31.77 16.45 -8.24
C ALA A 7 30.41 16.68 -8.90
N VAL A 8 29.62 15.62 -9.05
CA VAL A 8 28.22 15.72 -9.49
C VAL A 8 27.41 16.21 -8.30
N ALA A 9 27.06 17.51 -8.30
CA ALA A 9 26.09 18.06 -7.37
C ALA A 9 24.69 17.57 -7.81
N GLY A 10 24.18 16.53 -7.15
CA GLY A 10 22.79 16.12 -7.29
C GLY A 10 21.87 17.15 -6.65
N CYS A 11 21.09 17.87 -7.45
CA CYS A 11 19.98 18.66 -6.95
C CYS A 11 18.95 17.70 -6.32
N MET A 12 18.83 17.74 -4.99
CA MET A 12 17.71 17.12 -4.28
C MET A 12 16.46 17.92 -4.68
N ILE A 13 15.68 17.44 -5.66
CA ILE A 13 14.34 17.96 -5.90
C ILE A 13 13.50 17.50 -4.71
N SER A 14 13.15 18.41 -3.81
CA SER A 14 12.20 18.14 -2.74
C SER A 14 10.91 17.60 -3.35
N GLN A 15 10.40 16.48 -2.84
CA GLN A 15 9.09 15.94 -3.27
C GLN A 15 7.95 16.98 -3.17
N GLU A 16 8.13 17.99 -2.33
CA GLU A 16 7.22 19.12 -2.16
C GLU A 16 7.19 20.07 -3.38
N ASP A 17 8.27 20.17 -4.16
CA ASP A 17 8.35 20.99 -5.38
C ASP A 17 7.71 20.30 -6.60
N ALA A 18 7.46 18.99 -6.52
CA ALA A 18 6.77 18.23 -7.57
C ALA A 18 5.25 18.33 -7.45
N ALA A 19 4.73 18.41 -6.22
CA ALA A 19 3.33 18.68 -5.94
C ALA A 19 3.01 20.16 -6.18
N ASN A 20 1.81 20.49 -6.65
CA ASN A 20 1.38 21.87 -6.97
C ASN A 20 2.11 22.56 -8.14
N ARG A 21 2.96 21.84 -8.88
CA ARG A 21 3.57 22.37 -10.11
C ARG A 21 2.51 22.52 -11.18
N ALA A 22 2.44 23.70 -11.82
CA ALA A 22 1.53 23.92 -12.94
C ALA A 22 1.84 22.98 -14.12
N CYS A 23 0.81 22.40 -14.71
CA CYS A 23 0.91 21.43 -15.80
C CYS A 23 -0.17 21.69 -16.86
N SER A 24 0.10 21.29 -18.10
CA SER A 24 -0.92 21.27 -19.16
C SER A 24 -1.35 19.84 -19.48
N SER A 25 -0.47 18.87 -19.23
CA SER A 25 -0.65 17.46 -19.51
C SER A 25 0.14 16.59 -18.53
N ASP A 26 -0.17 15.28 -18.47
CA ASP A 26 0.48 14.35 -17.54
C ASP A 26 1.98 14.21 -17.79
N THR A 27 2.45 14.46 -19.01
CA THR A 27 3.90 14.43 -19.34
C THR A 27 4.69 15.56 -18.68
N ASP A 28 4.02 16.59 -18.17
CA ASP A 28 4.65 17.70 -17.44
C ASP A 28 4.93 17.33 -15.97
N CYS A 29 4.38 16.20 -15.52
CA CYS A 29 4.43 15.74 -14.15
C CYS A 29 5.42 14.57 -13.98
N PRO A 30 6.10 14.46 -12.82
CA PRO A 30 6.92 13.30 -12.53
C PRO A 30 6.09 12.00 -12.53
N GLN A 31 6.75 10.86 -12.75
CA GLN A 31 6.15 9.53 -12.94
C GLN A 31 5.17 9.01 -11.86
N ALA A 32 4.97 9.73 -10.76
CA ALA A 32 4.00 9.43 -9.70
C ALA A 32 2.84 10.44 -9.61
N TYR A 33 2.76 11.42 -10.52
CA TYR A 33 1.85 12.56 -10.46
C TYR A 33 1.06 12.69 -11.78
N ALA A 34 -0.22 13.05 -11.68
CA ALA A 34 -1.09 13.36 -12.82
C ALA A 34 -1.41 14.85 -12.84
N CYS A 35 -1.67 15.38 -14.03
CA CYS A 35 -2.06 16.76 -14.22
C CYS A 35 -3.57 16.92 -13.98
N MET A 36 -3.95 17.30 -12.76
CA MET A 36 -5.34 17.41 -12.32
C MET A 36 -5.81 18.88 -12.22
N GLU A 37 -7.09 19.14 -12.46
CA GLU A 37 -7.70 20.46 -12.28
C GLU A 37 -8.06 20.71 -10.82
N LEU A 38 -7.40 21.67 -10.20
CA LEU A 38 -7.67 22.15 -8.85
C LEU A 38 -8.09 23.63 -8.93
N GLY A 39 -9.41 23.85 -9.00
CA GLY A 39 -9.98 25.19 -9.14
C GLY A 39 -9.80 25.75 -10.55
N ALA A 40 -9.09 26.88 -10.68
CA ALA A 40 -8.86 27.56 -11.97
C ALA A 40 -7.52 27.20 -12.63
N GLN A 41 -6.73 26.31 -12.02
CA GLN A 41 -5.41 25.93 -12.50
C GLN A 41 -5.25 24.41 -12.49
N ARG A 42 -4.37 23.91 -13.37
CA ARG A 42 -3.99 22.51 -13.47
C ARG A 42 -2.65 22.30 -12.77
N THR A 43 -2.60 21.38 -11.82
CA THR A 43 -1.40 21.07 -11.04
C THR A 43 -1.06 19.59 -11.04
N CYS A 44 0.23 19.28 -10.91
CA CYS A 44 0.72 17.93 -10.71
C CYS A 44 0.37 17.46 -9.31
N GLU A 45 -0.49 16.45 -9.24
CA GLU A 45 -0.99 15.88 -8.00
C GLU A 45 -0.65 14.40 -7.93
N LEU A 46 -0.32 13.92 -6.73
CA LEU A 46 0.11 12.54 -6.54
C LEU A 46 -1.02 11.57 -6.90
N ILE A 47 -0.75 10.61 -7.78
CA ILE A 47 -1.70 9.57 -8.16
C ILE A 47 -1.69 8.50 -7.07
N TYR A 48 -2.80 8.33 -6.37
CA TYR A 48 -2.97 7.27 -5.38
C TYR A 48 -4.16 6.34 -5.68
N PRO A 49 -3.95 5.00 -5.72
CA PRO A 49 -2.65 4.32 -5.78
C PRO A 49 -1.97 4.60 -7.14
N PRO A 50 -0.62 4.57 -7.23
CA PRO A 50 0.05 4.84 -8.49
C PRO A 50 -0.45 3.87 -9.56
N SER A 51 -1.01 4.42 -10.63
CA SER A 51 -1.41 3.67 -11.81
C SER A 51 -0.17 3.00 -12.38
N LEU A 52 -0.08 1.67 -12.30
CA LEU A 52 0.88 0.94 -13.11
C LEU A 52 0.59 1.29 -14.58
N PRO A 53 1.57 1.71 -15.39
CA PRO A 53 1.32 2.02 -16.79
C PRO A 53 0.78 0.77 -17.49
N ALA A 54 -0.26 0.96 -18.30
CA ALA A 54 -1.05 -0.09 -18.94
C ALA A 54 -0.30 -0.90 -20.02
N ASP A 55 1.02 -0.72 -20.17
CA ASP A 55 1.80 -1.21 -21.31
C ASP A 55 2.99 -2.10 -20.93
N ALA A 56 3.02 -2.66 -19.71
CA ALA A 56 4.02 -3.68 -19.35
C ALA A 56 3.69 -5.04 -20.02
N GLY A 57 3.92 -5.11 -21.33
CA GLY A 57 4.05 -6.36 -22.06
C GLY A 57 5.32 -7.14 -21.65
N PRO A 58 5.43 -8.42 -22.01
CA PRO A 58 6.47 -9.30 -21.51
C PRO A 58 7.82 -9.02 -22.19
N GLY A 59 8.87 -8.69 -21.42
CA GLY A 59 10.22 -8.50 -21.99
C GLY A 59 11.33 -8.13 -20.99
N ASP A 60 12.11 -9.14 -20.64
CA ASP A 60 13.58 -9.25 -20.69
C ASP A 60 14.47 -8.15 -20.05
N GLY A 61 14.97 -8.50 -18.85
CA GLY A 61 16.30 -8.25 -18.29
C GLY A 61 17.09 -6.99 -18.71
N GLY A 62 17.15 -6.01 -17.80
CA GLY A 62 18.17 -4.96 -17.75
C GLY A 62 18.89 -4.95 -16.37
N PRO A 63 20.17 -4.52 -16.29
CA PRO A 63 21.01 -4.76 -15.12
C PRO A 63 20.61 -3.88 -13.92
N ALA A 64 20.81 -4.45 -12.73
CA ALA A 64 20.42 -3.88 -11.44
C ALA A 64 21.35 -2.74 -11.00
N ASP A 65 20.79 -1.54 -10.86
CA ASP A 65 21.43 -0.40 -10.21
C ASP A 65 20.87 -0.20 -8.78
N GLY A 66 21.47 -0.89 -7.81
CA GLY A 66 21.85 -0.35 -6.49
C GLY A 66 20.87 0.40 -5.57
N GLY A 67 19.55 0.18 -5.61
CA GLY A 67 18.64 0.63 -4.54
C GLY A 67 18.61 -0.32 -3.34
N PRO A 68 18.26 0.13 -2.10
CA PRO A 68 18.03 -0.79 -0.99
C PRO A 68 17.04 -1.85 -1.45
N SER A 69 17.33 -3.13 -1.19
CA SER A 69 16.52 -4.25 -1.65
C SER A 69 15.08 -4.12 -1.14
N ASP A 70 14.22 -3.48 -1.93
CA ASP A 70 12.78 -3.59 -1.82
C ASP A 70 12.47 -5.06 -2.07
N GLY A 71 12.07 -5.75 -1.01
CA GLY A 71 11.87 -7.19 -1.02
C GLY A 71 10.98 -7.64 -2.17
N GLY A 72 11.63 -8.23 -3.17
CA GLY A 72 11.02 -9.08 -4.19
C GLY A 72 10.20 -8.34 -5.25
N SER A 73 10.87 -8.02 -6.36
CA SER A 73 10.27 -8.14 -7.69
C SER A 73 9.92 -9.60 -7.95
N ASP A 74 8.86 -10.08 -7.32
CA ASP A 74 8.08 -11.19 -7.83
C ASP A 74 6.78 -10.57 -8.35
N GLY A 75 6.11 -11.21 -9.31
CA GLY A 75 4.67 -11.01 -9.51
C GLY A 75 3.93 -11.49 -8.25
N GLY A 76 4.12 -10.76 -7.14
CA GLY A 76 4.16 -11.29 -5.80
C GLY A 76 2.79 -11.77 -5.38
N VAL A 77 2.75 -13.00 -4.88
CA VAL A 77 1.53 -13.64 -4.37
C VAL A 77 0.78 -12.62 -3.51
N VAL A 78 -0.43 -12.26 -3.94
CA VAL A 78 -1.29 -11.36 -3.19
C VAL A 78 -1.58 -12.04 -1.84
N PRO A 79 -1.21 -11.42 -0.71
CA PRO A 79 -1.46 -12.04 0.58
C PRO A 79 -2.97 -12.25 0.76
N THR A 80 -3.33 -13.30 1.48
CA THR A 80 -4.72 -13.62 1.83
C THR A 80 -5.08 -13.02 3.19
N TYR A 81 -6.37 -13.03 3.52
CA TYR A 81 -6.81 -12.65 4.87
C TYR A 81 -6.14 -13.50 5.95
N CYS A 82 -5.81 -14.76 5.70
CA CYS A 82 -5.20 -15.63 6.72
C CYS A 82 -3.81 -15.14 7.16
N GLU A 83 -3.01 -14.63 6.21
CA GLU A 83 -1.72 -14.02 6.50
C GLU A 83 -1.91 -12.67 7.23
N VAL A 84 -2.81 -11.82 6.71
CA VAL A 84 -3.10 -10.50 7.29
C VAL A 84 -3.74 -10.60 8.68
N ARG A 85 -4.55 -11.62 8.95
CA ARG A 85 -5.26 -11.82 10.22
C ARG A 85 -4.27 -11.90 11.39
N THR A 86 -3.10 -12.49 11.19
CA THR A 86 -2.05 -12.56 12.22
C THR A 86 -1.58 -11.15 12.60
N ILE A 87 -1.35 -10.28 11.61
CA ILE A 87 -0.94 -8.89 11.81
C ILE A 87 -2.06 -8.09 12.50
N LEU A 88 -3.30 -8.24 12.04
CA LEU A 88 -4.46 -7.57 12.63
C LEU A 88 -4.69 -8.01 14.07
N ASN A 89 -4.55 -9.31 14.38
CA ASN A 89 -4.72 -9.83 15.72
C ASN A 89 -3.68 -9.28 16.69
N ALA A 90 -2.41 -9.23 16.27
CA ALA A 90 -1.31 -8.75 17.10
C ALA A 90 -1.40 -7.25 17.41
N ASN A 91 -1.87 -6.44 16.45
CA ASN A 91 -1.72 -4.99 16.52
C ASN A 91 -3.06 -4.23 16.64
N CYS A 92 -4.20 -4.82 16.26
CA CYS A 92 -5.45 -4.08 16.08
C CYS A 92 -6.64 -4.63 16.88
N VAL A 93 -6.67 -5.95 17.12
CA VAL A 93 -7.87 -6.63 17.64
C VAL A 93 -8.04 -6.48 19.14
N SER A 94 -7.04 -6.93 19.93
CA SER A 94 -7.09 -7.14 21.39
C SER A 94 -8.26 -6.48 22.14
N SER A 95 -8.20 -5.16 22.38
CA SER A 95 -9.24 -4.39 23.08
C SER A 95 -9.92 -3.32 22.22
N CYS A 96 -9.55 -3.24 20.94
CA CYS A 96 -9.91 -2.11 20.07
C CYS A 96 -10.88 -2.54 18.97
N HIS A 97 -10.53 -3.53 18.16
CA HIS A 97 -11.29 -3.91 16.97
C HIS A 97 -11.62 -5.41 16.94
N GLY A 98 -11.74 -6.04 18.11
CA GLY A 98 -12.19 -7.43 18.27
C GLY A 98 -13.59 -7.52 18.84
N ALA A 99 -13.92 -8.68 19.44
CA ALA A 99 -15.15 -8.84 20.23
C ALA A 99 -15.26 -7.80 21.35
N VAL A 100 -14.11 -7.44 21.93
CA VAL A 100 -13.96 -6.35 22.88
C VAL A 100 -13.43 -5.12 22.13
N PHE A 101 -14.17 -4.02 22.19
CA PHE A 101 -13.87 -2.78 21.45
C PHE A 101 -13.80 -1.53 22.35
N THR A 102 -13.77 -1.72 23.67
CA THR A 102 -13.79 -0.63 24.66
C THR A 102 -12.62 0.33 24.48
N GLY A 103 -11.49 -0.13 23.94
CA GLY A 103 -10.29 0.68 23.68
C GLY A 103 -10.36 1.56 22.43
N SER A 104 -11.26 1.28 21.47
CA SER A 104 -11.39 2.10 20.25
C SER A 104 -12.60 3.05 20.25
N GLY A 105 -13.60 2.77 21.10
CA GLY A 105 -14.88 3.45 21.06
C GLY A 105 -15.69 3.21 19.77
N ARG A 106 -15.27 2.23 18.94
CA ARG A 106 -15.94 1.89 17.67
C ARG A 106 -16.56 0.51 17.75
N SER A 107 -17.88 0.48 17.65
CA SER A 107 -18.70 -0.74 17.72
C SER A 107 -19.34 -1.12 16.38
N ASP A 108 -18.94 -0.48 15.28
CA ASP A 108 -19.55 -0.66 13.96
C ASP A 108 -18.83 -1.70 13.08
N PHE A 109 -17.66 -2.19 13.51
CA PHE A 109 -16.88 -3.19 12.79
C PHE A 109 -15.96 -3.98 13.72
N ARG A 110 -15.49 -5.12 13.21
CA ARG A 110 -14.47 -5.97 13.83
C ARG A 110 -13.49 -6.48 12.79
N LEU A 111 -12.26 -6.73 13.22
CA LEU A 111 -11.14 -7.12 12.35
C LEU A 111 -10.68 -8.56 12.57
N ASP A 112 -11.23 -9.25 13.56
CA ASP A 112 -10.89 -10.64 13.92
C ASP A 112 -11.59 -11.71 13.06
N TYR A 113 -12.45 -11.27 12.14
CA TYR A 113 -13.03 -12.06 11.05
C TYR A 113 -13.00 -11.30 9.71
N TYR A 114 -13.04 -12.06 8.62
CA TYR A 114 -13.01 -11.53 7.25
C TYR A 114 -14.33 -10.84 6.88
N GLU A 115 -15.42 -11.59 6.97
CA GLU A 115 -16.80 -11.15 6.77
C GLU A 115 -17.63 -11.50 8.01
N PRO A 116 -18.70 -10.74 8.31
CA PRO A 116 -19.53 -11.02 9.47
C PRO A 116 -20.21 -12.38 9.40
N PRO A 117 -20.42 -13.05 10.55
CA PRO A 117 -21.49 -14.04 10.66
C PRO A 117 -22.85 -13.36 10.42
N ALA A 118 -23.91 -14.14 10.16
CA ALA A 118 -25.24 -13.58 9.90
C ALA A 118 -25.67 -12.55 10.97
N GLY A 119 -25.97 -11.32 10.54
CA GLY A 119 -26.33 -10.20 11.42
C GLY A 119 -25.16 -9.54 12.17
N GLY A 120 -23.91 -9.91 11.86
CA GLY A 120 -22.71 -9.38 12.50
C GLY A 120 -22.25 -8.01 11.99
N LEU A 121 -21.29 -7.41 12.69
CA LEU A 121 -20.68 -6.12 12.36
C LEU A 121 -19.77 -6.22 11.12
N LYS A 122 -19.47 -5.11 10.44
CA LYS A 122 -18.56 -5.13 9.28
C LYS A 122 -17.24 -5.85 9.62
N GLY A 123 -16.81 -6.76 8.74
CA GLY A 123 -15.55 -7.50 8.89
C GLY A 123 -14.36 -6.80 8.24
N ALA A 124 -13.19 -7.43 8.32
CA ALA A 124 -11.96 -6.89 7.73
C ALA A 124 -12.09 -6.58 6.23
N LYS A 125 -12.82 -7.40 5.45
CA LYS A 125 -13.07 -7.15 4.02
C LYS A 125 -13.76 -5.81 3.78
N ALA A 126 -14.86 -5.57 4.49
CA ALA A 126 -15.63 -4.34 4.36
C ALA A 126 -14.89 -3.10 4.87
N MET A 127 -13.81 -3.29 5.63
CA MET A 127 -12.97 -2.23 6.19
C MET A 127 -11.60 -2.13 5.50
N ALA A 128 -11.33 -2.92 4.46
CA ALA A 128 -10.02 -3.07 3.84
C ALA A 128 -9.35 -1.74 3.48
N ASP A 129 -10.03 -0.87 2.74
CA ASP A 129 -9.49 0.45 2.35
C ASP A 129 -9.16 1.30 3.57
N ARG A 130 -10.04 1.30 4.59
CA ARG A 130 -9.80 2.04 5.82
C ARG A 130 -8.60 1.49 6.57
N ILE A 131 -8.42 0.16 6.61
CA ILE A 131 -7.27 -0.47 7.23
C ILE A 131 -5.99 -0.01 6.51
N LYS A 132 -5.94 -0.08 5.17
CA LYS A 132 -4.79 0.39 4.39
C LYS A 132 -4.46 1.84 4.68
N VAL A 133 -5.46 2.73 4.64
CA VAL A 133 -5.24 4.16 4.93
C VAL A 133 -4.62 4.34 6.31
N ARG A 134 -5.25 3.79 7.35
CA ARG A 134 -4.83 4.06 8.74
C ARG A 134 -3.53 3.35 9.14
N THR A 135 -3.25 2.19 8.55
CA THR A 135 -2.11 1.34 8.89
C THR A 135 -0.92 1.51 7.96
N PHE A 136 -1.11 1.82 6.68
CA PHE A 136 0.00 1.95 5.72
C PHE A 136 0.22 3.40 5.27
N ASP A 137 -0.84 4.08 4.81
CA ASP A 137 -0.70 5.39 4.17
C ASP A 137 -0.39 6.50 5.19
N ILE A 138 -1.25 6.66 6.20
CA ILE A 138 -1.10 7.72 7.21
C ILE A 138 -0.51 7.21 8.53
N ARG A 139 -0.42 5.89 8.70
CA ARG A 139 0.23 5.20 9.83
C ARG A 139 -0.20 5.70 11.22
N ASN A 140 -1.44 6.14 11.36
CA ASN A 140 -1.97 6.66 12.62
C ASN A 140 -2.75 5.62 13.45
N MET A 141 -2.79 4.38 12.96
CA MET A 141 -3.24 3.22 13.72
C MET A 141 -2.14 2.15 13.77
N PRO A 142 -1.96 1.50 14.94
CA PRO A 142 -2.66 1.74 16.21
C PRO A 142 -2.31 3.10 16.85
N PRO A 143 -3.12 3.62 17.81
CA PRO A 143 -2.79 4.86 18.51
C PRO A 143 -1.45 4.73 19.25
N LEU A 144 -0.75 5.86 19.40
CA LEU A 144 0.53 5.90 20.12
C LEU A 144 0.46 5.19 21.47
N GLY A 145 1.48 4.40 21.78
CA GLY A 145 1.55 3.59 23.00
C GLY A 145 1.02 2.16 22.87
N ASN A 146 0.43 1.79 21.73
CA ASN A 146 0.04 0.41 21.44
C ASN A 146 1.07 -0.29 20.53
N PRO A 147 1.17 -1.64 20.58
CA PRO A 147 1.99 -2.40 19.66
C PRO A 147 1.60 -2.07 18.22
N ALA A 148 2.57 -1.60 17.43
CA ALA A 148 2.35 -1.16 16.07
C ALA A 148 3.02 -2.13 15.09
N PRO A 149 2.41 -2.41 13.92
CA PRO A 149 3.05 -3.27 12.93
C PRO A 149 4.36 -2.65 12.43
N SER A 150 5.33 -3.50 12.12
CA SER A 150 6.56 -3.15 11.41
C SER A 150 6.25 -2.68 9.97
N ASP A 151 7.20 -1.99 9.34
CA ASP A 151 7.03 -1.52 7.95
C ASP A 151 6.77 -2.67 6.97
N ALA A 152 7.41 -3.82 7.18
CA ALA A 152 7.19 -5.03 6.37
C ALA A 152 5.74 -5.54 6.51
N GLU A 153 5.22 -5.61 7.74
CA GLU A 153 3.83 -6.01 8.00
C GLU A 153 2.83 -5.02 7.42
N ARG A 154 3.10 -3.70 7.50
CA ARG A 154 2.27 -2.68 6.85
C ARG A 154 2.24 -2.89 5.34
N GLY A 155 3.38 -3.24 4.72
CA GLY A 155 3.47 -3.59 3.31
C GLY A 155 2.62 -4.81 2.93
N VAL A 156 2.59 -5.85 3.78
CA VAL A 156 1.71 -7.03 3.59
C VAL A 156 0.24 -6.62 3.59
N VAL A 157 -0.18 -5.80 4.56
CA VAL A 157 -1.56 -5.28 4.63
C VAL A 157 -1.90 -4.47 3.37
N ALA A 158 -1.00 -3.59 2.93
CA ALA A 158 -1.23 -2.77 1.74
C ALA A 158 -1.38 -3.61 0.46
N ARG A 159 -0.57 -4.66 0.29
CA ARG A 159 -0.67 -5.59 -0.84
C ARG A 159 -1.97 -6.39 -0.81
N TRP A 160 -2.39 -6.90 0.34
CA TRP A 160 -3.68 -7.60 0.48
C TRP A 160 -4.84 -6.71 0.03
N VAL A 161 -4.90 -5.46 0.51
CA VAL A 161 -5.98 -4.53 0.14
C VAL A 161 -5.92 -4.18 -1.34
N THR A 162 -4.73 -3.84 -1.86
CA THR A 162 -4.55 -3.47 -3.27
C THR A 162 -4.84 -4.63 -4.22
N GLY A 163 -4.57 -5.87 -3.78
CA GLY A 163 -4.89 -7.10 -4.51
C GLY A 163 -6.33 -7.59 -4.33
N GLY A 164 -7.25 -6.76 -3.82
CA GLY A 164 -8.68 -7.07 -3.76
C GLY A 164 -9.15 -7.66 -2.43
N ALA A 165 -8.36 -7.56 -1.37
CA ALA A 165 -8.65 -8.05 -0.03
C ALA A 165 -9.10 -9.53 -0.05
N LEU A 166 -8.28 -10.40 -0.65
CA LEU A 166 -8.62 -11.81 -0.85
C LEU A 166 -9.00 -12.52 0.47
N PRO A 167 -9.99 -13.42 0.46
CA PRO A 167 -10.31 -14.25 1.62
C PRO A 167 -9.13 -15.17 1.95
N CYS A 168 -9.22 -15.91 3.06
CA CYS A 168 -8.34 -17.04 3.27
C CYS A 168 -8.44 -17.99 2.08
N SER A 169 -7.30 -18.32 1.47
CA SER A 169 -7.22 -19.49 0.61
C SER A 169 -7.14 -20.71 1.52
N GLU A 170 -8.21 -21.48 1.60
CA GLU A 170 -8.10 -22.89 1.97
C GLU A 170 -7.10 -23.49 0.97
N GLY A 171 -5.95 -23.98 1.47
CA GLY A 171 -4.73 -24.16 0.68
C GLY A 171 -4.92 -24.76 -0.71
N GLY A 172 -4.29 -24.14 -1.70
CA GLY A 172 -4.22 -24.64 -3.07
C GLY A 172 -3.28 -23.78 -3.90
N ALA A 173 -1.99 -24.08 -3.84
CA ALA A 173 -1.08 -23.70 -4.92
C ALA A 173 -1.55 -24.41 -6.21
N ALA A 174 -1.39 -23.70 -7.32
CA ALA A 174 -1.83 -23.98 -8.68
C ALA A 174 -1.77 -25.45 -9.14
N ASP A 175 -2.69 -25.80 -10.04
CA ASP A 175 -2.26 -26.40 -11.30
C ASP A 175 -2.90 -25.63 -12.45
N ALA A 176 -2.01 -25.13 -13.31
CA ALA A 176 -2.33 -24.56 -14.59
C ALA A 176 -3.11 -25.58 -15.42
N GLY A 177 -4.12 -25.09 -16.14
CA GLY A 177 -4.72 -25.83 -17.23
C GLY A 177 -3.63 -26.28 -18.20
N VAL A 178 -3.49 -27.59 -18.35
CA VAL A 178 -2.81 -28.22 -19.46
C VAL A 178 -3.86 -29.03 -20.21
N ASN A 179 -4.18 -28.53 -21.40
CA ASN A 179 -4.86 -29.15 -22.56
C ASN A 179 -5.91 -30.23 -22.32
#